data_AF-A0A401H746-F1
#
_entry.id   AF-A0A401H746-F1
#
_cell.length_a   1.000
_cell.length_b   1.000
_cell.length_c   1.000
_cell.angle_alpha   90.00
_cell.angle_beta   90.00
_cell.angle_gamma   90.00
#
_symmetry.space_group_name_H-M   'P 1'
#
loop_
_entity.id
_entity.type
_entity.pdbx_description
1 polymer ?
#
loop_
_entity_poly.entity_id
_entity_poly.type
_entity_poly.pdbx_seq_one_letter_code
_entity_poly.pdbx_strand_id
1 'polypeptide(L)'
;MYRLADNLGMDALKILAANDLRMNLDELFSQFTSWYPELLETQVEFFCDNCLDSGILPALEQKISAIVTGRLPHADAVLNRLFRAWVGRAPTPKSMPALSAVLQSIPGDEPQAEHRGKTSASSGKPVCKPHDHFPPSFVPSWGLHR
;
A
#
# COMPACT_ATOMS: atom_id res chain seq x y z
N MET A 1 18.59 -9.07 -22.26
CA MET A 1 18.22 -10.37 -22.89
C MET A 1 16.77 -10.40 -23.33
N TYR A 2 15.80 -10.09 -22.46
CA TYR A 2 14.37 -10.11 -22.82
C TYR A 2 14.04 -9.36 -24.13
N ARG A 3 14.46 -8.09 -24.25
CA ARG A 3 14.26 -7.27 -25.47
C ARG A 3 14.80 -7.93 -26.75
N LEU A 4 15.93 -8.62 -26.63
CA LEU A 4 16.56 -9.27 -27.78
C LEU A 4 15.75 -10.51 -28.19
N ALA A 5 15.31 -11.31 -27.22
CA ALA A 5 14.46 -12.47 -27.48
C ALA A 5 13.12 -12.06 -28.10
N ASP A 6 12.52 -10.96 -27.63
CA ASP A 6 11.28 -10.41 -28.17
C ASP A 6 11.47 -9.94 -29.63
N ASN A 7 12.53 -9.17 -29.90
CA ASN A 7 12.84 -8.69 -31.25
C ASN A 7 13.15 -9.83 -32.25
N LEU A 8 13.69 -10.96 -31.77
CA LEU A 8 14.03 -12.11 -32.59
C LEU A 8 12.89 -13.15 -32.67
N GLY A 9 11.75 -12.93 -31.98
CA GLY A 9 10.65 -13.88 -31.93
C GLY A 9 11.00 -15.21 -31.24
N MET A 10 11.94 -15.18 -30.30
CA MET A 10 12.42 -16.37 -29.59
C MET A 10 11.66 -16.54 -28.26
N ASP A 11 10.43 -17.03 -28.33
CA ASP A 11 9.51 -17.09 -27.18
C ASP A 11 10.09 -17.86 -25.98
N ALA A 12 10.75 -19.00 -26.22
CA ALA A 12 11.38 -19.78 -25.15
C ALA A 12 12.45 -18.97 -24.39
N LEU A 13 13.25 -18.19 -25.12
CA LEU A 13 14.29 -17.33 -24.52
C LEU A 13 13.67 -16.11 -23.83
N LYS A 14 12.56 -15.58 -24.36
CA LYS A 14 11.79 -14.50 -23.74
C LYS A 14 11.27 -14.95 -22.37
N ILE A 15 10.71 -16.16 -22.27
CA ILE A 15 10.22 -16.73 -21.00
C ILE A 15 11.37 -16.90 -19.99
N LEU A 16 12.50 -17.46 -20.42
CA LEU A 16 13.67 -17.63 -19.55
C LEU A 16 14.18 -16.28 -19.03
N ALA A 17 14.30 -15.30 -19.91
CA ALA A 17 14.71 -13.94 -19.53
C ALA A 17 13.66 -13.26 -18.63
N ALA A 18 12.37 -13.51 -18.84
CA ALA A 18 11.30 -12.98 -17.99
C ALA A 18 11.47 -13.47 -16.56
N ASN A 19 11.76 -14.77 -16.39
CA ASN A 19 11.88 -15.40 -15.10
C ASN A 19 13.06 -14.85 -14.29
N ASP A 20 14.19 -14.60 -14.96
CA ASP A 20 15.38 -14.00 -14.36
C ASP A 20 15.11 -12.55 -13.87
N LEU A 21 14.24 -11.82 -14.57
CA LEU A 21 13.88 -10.45 -14.20
C LEU A 21 12.87 -10.36 -13.05
N ARG A 22 12.25 -11.47 -12.59
CA ARG A 22 11.16 -11.43 -11.59
C ARG A 22 11.59 -10.90 -10.23
N MET A 23 12.86 -11.08 -9.86
CA MET A 23 13.37 -10.68 -8.53
C MET A 23 14.06 -9.31 -8.52
N ASN A 24 14.20 -8.65 -9.67
CA ASN A 24 14.99 -7.43 -9.77
C ASN A 24 14.14 -6.17 -9.57
N LEU A 25 14.25 -5.57 -8.38
CA LEU A 25 13.61 -4.30 -8.05
C LEU A 25 14.07 -3.13 -8.92
N ASP A 26 15.34 -3.10 -9.32
CA ASP A 26 15.85 -2.03 -10.19
C ASP A 26 15.17 -2.09 -11.55
N GLU A 27 14.96 -3.30 -12.08
CA GLU A 27 14.29 -3.50 -13.35
C GLU A 27 12.80 -3.19 -13.25
N LEU A 28 12.14 -3.57 -12.15
CA LEU A 28 10.70 -3.30 -11.96
C LEU A 28 10.37 -1.80 -12.12
N PHE A 29 11.22 -0.91 -11.59
CA PHE A 29 11.05 0.54 -11.70
C PHE A 29 11.75 1.18 -12.92
N SER A 30 12.31 0.36 -13.81
CA SER A 30 12.99 0.86 -15.00
C SER A 30 11.99 1.29 -16.08
N GLN A 31 12.47 2.11 -17.02
CA GLN A 31 11.70 2.47 -18.21
C GLN A 31 11.37 1.23 -19.06
N PHE A 32 12.21 0.19 -19.04
CA PHE A 32 11.98 -1.02 -19.83
C PHE A 32 10.67 -1.70 -19.42
N THR A 33 10.41 -1.85 -18.13
CA THR A 33 9.19 -2.50 -17.63
C THR A 33 7.92 -1.75 -18.05
N SER A 34 8.00 -0.42 -18.26
CA SER A 34 6.86 0.36 -18.78
C SER A 34 6.44 -0.01 -20.21
N TRP A 35 7.35 -0.62 -20.99
CA TRP A 35 7.06 -1.04 -22.37
C TRP A 35 6.50 -2.47 -22.46
N TYR A 36 6.62 -3.26 -21.40
CA TYR A 36 6.22 -4.68 -21.37
C TYR A 36 5.22 -4.93 -20.24
N PRO A 37 3.92 -4.64 -20.45
CA PRO A 37 2.91 -4.73 -19.39
C PRO A 37 2.72 -6.15 -18.85
N GLU A 38 2.89 -7.18 -19.69
CA GLU A 38 2.82 -8.59 -19.26
C GLU A 38 3.95 -8.94 -18.28
N LEU A 39 5.14 -8.39 -18.51
CA LEU A 39 6.28 -8.57 -17.62
C LEU A 39 6.06 -7.83 -16.30
N LEU A 40 5.53 -6.60 -16.37
CA LEU A 40 5.18 -5.82 -15.19
C LEU A 40 4.18 -6.56 -14.29
N GLU A 41 3.11 -7.14 -14.87
CA GLU A 41 2.12 -7.90 -14.10
C GLU A 41 2.76 -9.10 -13.40
N THR A 42 3.58 -9.84 -14.12
CA THR A 42 4.29 -11.03 -13.60
C THR A 42 5.28 -10.67 -12.48
N GLN A 43 5.97 -9.53 -12.59
CA GLN A 43 6.90 -9.05 -11.56
C GLN A 43 6.15 -8.49 -10.34
N VAL A 44 5.05 -7.76 -10.54
CA VAL A 44 4.22 -7.23 -9.44
C VAL A 44 3.63 -8.37 -8.62
N GLU A 45 3.09 -9.40 -9.27
CA GLU A 45 2.54 -10.56 -8.57
C GLU A 45 3.60 -11.27 -7.73
N PHE A 46 4.76 -11.55 -8.33
CA PHE A 46 5.91 -12.14 -7.63
C PHE A 46 6.37 -11.26 -6.47
N PHE A 47 6.46 -9.95 -6.67
CA PHE A 47 6.85 -9.00 -5.63
C PHE A 47 5.86 -9.03 -4.46
N CYS A 48 4.55 -8.98 -4.73
CA CYS A 48 3.53 -9.02 -3.69
C CYS A 48 3.55 -10.33 -2.89
N ASP A 49 3.97 -11.46 -3.48
CA ASP A 49 4.12 -12.74 -2.79
C ASP A 49 5.36 -12.81 -1.89
N ASN A 50 6.42 -12.08 -2.24
CA ASN A 50 7.74 -12.20 -1.60
C ASN A 50 8.18 -10.96 -0.78
N CYS A 51 7.45 -9.84 -0.85
CA CYS A 51 7.89 -8.57 -0.26
C CYS A 51 7.91 -8.55 1.27
N LEU A 52 7.15 -9.44 1.92
CA LEU A 52 7.07 -9.50 3.38
C LEU A 52 8.15 -10.39 4.02
N ASP A 53 8.76 -11.29 3.25
CA ASP A 53 9.69 -12.31 3.76
C ASP A 53 11.16 -11.92 3.63
N SER A 54 11.48 -10.83 2.93
CA SER A 54 12.84 -10.60 2.44
C SER A 54 13.35 -9.18 2.69
N GLY A 55 14.69 -9.05 2.81
CA GLY A 55 15.44 -7.79 2.95
C GLY A 55 15.36 -6.84 1.76
N ILE A 56 14.26 -6.92 1.01
CA ILE A 56 13.87 -6.11 -0.14
C ILE A 56 13.27 -4.77 0.32
N LEU A 57 12.73 -4.69 1.54
CA LEU A 57 12.08 -3.48 2.07
C LEU A 57 13.00 -2.23 2.04
N PRO A 58 14.28 -2.28 2.46
CA PRO A 58 15.18 -1.13 2.35
C PRO A 58 15.40 -0.67 0.90
N ALA A 59 15.48 -1.61 -0.05
CA ALA A 59 15.63 -1.27 -1.46
C ALA A 59 14.35 -0.64 -2.02
N LEU A 60 13.18 -1.13 -1.60
CA LEU A 60 11.90 -0.51 -1.96
C LEU A 60 11.78 0.92 -1.39
N GLU A 61 12.18 1.15 -0.13
CA GLU A 61 12.19 2.48 0.48
C GLU A 61 13.07 3.46 -0.31
N GLN A 62 14.25 3.02 -0.74
CA GLN A 62 15.13 3.82 -1.60
C GLN A 62 14.46 4.16 -2.94
N LYS A 63 13.74 3.20 -3.54
CA LYS A 63 12.98 3.46 -4.77
C LYS A 63 11.86 4.47 -4.54
N ILE A 64 11.09 4.33 -3.46
CA ILE A 64 10.02 5.29 -3.11
C ILE A 64 10.60 6.70 -2.95
N SER A 65 11.74 6.84 -2.26
CA SER A 65 12.43 8.13 -2.13
C SER A 65 12.85 8.71 -3.50
N ALA A 66 13.38 7.88 -4.40
CA ALA A 66 13.70 8.30 -5.76
C ALA A 66 12.46 8.74 -6.57
N ILE A 67 11.31 8.11 -6.34
CA ILE A 67 10.03 8.49 -6.96
C ILE A 67 9.56 9.85 -6.45
N VAL A 68 9.54 10.05 -5.12
CA VAL A 68 9.08 11.31 -4.51
C VAL A 68 9.97 12.49 -4.91
N THR A 69 11.25 12.25 -5.17
CA THR A 69 12.19 13.26 -5.68
C THR A 69 12.11 13.46 -7.20
N GLY A 70 11.20 12.77 -7.89
CA GLY A 70 10.96 12.93 -9.33
C GLY A 70 12.00 12.26 -10.24
N ARG A 71 12.85 11.37 -9.71
CA ARG A 71 13.92 10.71 -10.49
C ARG A 71 13.45 9.49 -11.28
N LEU A 72 12.23 9.00 -11.01
CA LEU A 72 11.64 7.83 -11.67
C LEU A 72 10.26 8.19 -12.24
N PRO A 73 10.20 8.91 -13.38
CA PRO A 73 8.93 9.40 -13.95
C PRO A 73 8.00 8.29 -14.46
N HIS A 74 8.52 7.08 -14.65
CA HIS A 74 7.75 5.90 -15.13
C HIS A 74 7.27 4.98 -13.99
N ALA A 75 7.53 5.37 -12.74
CA ALA A 75 7.19 4.53 -11.59
C ALA A 75 5.71 4.57 -11.21
N ASP A 76 4.95 5.51 -11.76
CA ASP A 76 3.50 5.65 -11.51
C ASP A 76 2.75 4.38 -11.92
N ALA A 77 3.05 3.81 -13.09
CA ALA A 77 2.45 2.57 -13.57
C ALA A 77 2.73 1.40 -12.62
N VAL A 78 3.96 1.31 -12.12
CA VAL A 78 4.40 0.27 -11.18
C VAL A 78 3.69 0.41 -9.84
N LEU A 79 3.70 1.61 -9.26
CA LEU A 79 3.04 1.88 -7.98
C LEU A 79 1.53 1.62 -8.04
N ASN A 80 0.87 2.08 -9.11
CA ASN A 80 -0.57 1.84 -9.29
C ASN A 80 -0.89 0.34 -9.34
N ARG A 81 -0.06 -0.46 -10.02
CA ARG A 81 -0.22 -1.92 -10.08
C ARG A 81 0.03 -2.58 -8.73
N LEU A 82 1.09 -2.19 -8.02
CA LEU A 82 1.41 -2.67 -6.67
C LEU A 82 0.28 -2.36 -5.69
N PHE A 83 -0.17 -1.10 -5.62
CA PHE A 83 -1.25 -0.71 -4.73
C PHE A 83 -2.55 -1.44 -5.05
N ARG A 84 -2.90 -1.59 -6.33
CA ARG A 84 -4.09 -2.34 -6.73
C ARG A 84 -3.99 -3.82 -6.32
N ALA A 85 -2.83 -4.44 -6.51
CA ALA A 85 -2.58 -5.83 -6.12
C ALA A 85 -2.71 -6.00 -4.60
N TRP A 86 -2.14 -5.09 -3.80
CA TRP A 86 -2.26 -5.13 -2.34
C TRP A 86 -3.67 -4.88 -1.83
N VAL A 87 -4.39 -3.88 -2.37
CA VAL A 87 -5.78 -3.60 -1.98
C VAL A 87 -6.69 -4.77 -2.34
N GLY A 88 -6.50 -5.39 -3.51
CA GLY A 88 -7.26 -6.57 -3.91
C GLY A 88 -6.96 -7.82 -3.07
N ARG A 89 -5.77 -7.87 -2.43
CA ARG A 89 -5.34 -8.97 -1.56
C ARG A 89 -5.62 -8.75 -0.09
N ALA A 90 -5.98 -7.54 0.34
CA ALA A 90 -6.43 -7.32 1.70
C ALA A 90 -7.61 -8.25 1.98
N PRO A 91 -7.57 -9.07 3.05
CA PRO A 91 -8.74 -9.83 3.43
C PRO A 91 -9.84 -8.82 3.73
N THR A 92 -10.81 -8.70 2.82
CA THR A 92 -12.05 -8.00 3.14
C THR A 92 -12.56 -8.63 4.43
N PRO A 93 -12.92 -7.86 5.47
CA PRO A 93 -13.67 -8.41 6.60
C PRO A 93 -15.04 -8.84 6.08
N LYS A 94 -15.10 -9.96 5.36
CA LYS A 94 -16.32 -10.66 5.00
C LYS A 94 -16.82 -11.25 6.30
N SER A 95 -17.83 -10.58 6.86
CA SER A 95 -18.79 -11.13 7.81
C SER A 95 -18.13 -11.85 8.98
N MET A 96 -17.89 -11.13 10.09
CA MET A 96 -17.97 -11.80 11.38
C MET A 96 -19.35 -12.50 11.43
N PRO A 97 -19.43 -13.85 11.45
CA PRO A 97 -20.66 -14.46 11.88
C PRO A 97 -20.74 -14.24 13.39
N ALA A 98 -21.93 -13.82 13.85
CA ALA A 98 -22.39 -14.02 15.21
C ALA A 98 -21.82 -13.15 16.34
N LEU A 99 -21.86 -11.82 16.22
CA LEU A 99 -22.27 -11.02 17.40
C LEU A 99 -23.81 -10.99 17.57
N SER A 100 -24.57 -11.30 16.51
CA SER A 100 -26.02 -11.47 16.60
C SER A 100 -26.41 -12.71 17.42
N ALA A 101 -25.59 -13.78 17.43
CA ALA A 101 -25.91 -14.98 18.22
C ALA A 101 -25.64 -14.78 19.72
N VAL A 102 -24.68 -13.91 20.09
CA VAL A 102 -24.38 -13.62 21.50
C VAL A 102 -25.48 -12.75 22.13
N LEU A 103 -26.12 -11.87 21.36
CA LEU A 103 -27.23 -11.04 21.87
C LEU A 103 -28.58 -11.75 21.96
N GLN A 104 -28.74 -12.93 21.36
CA GLN A 104 -29.99 -13.71 21.45
C GLN A 104 -30.04 -14.67 22.65
N SER A 105 -29.01 -14.70 23.49
CA SER A 105 -28.91 -15.60 24.65
C SER A 105 -29.11 -14.91 26.00
N ILE A 106 -29.73 -13.73 26.05
CA ILE A 106 -30.08 -13.06 27.31
C ILE A 106 -31.53 -13.45 27.68
N PRO A 107 -31.76 -14.40 28.59
CA PRO A 107 -33.06 -14.57 29.21
C PRO A 107 -33.37 -13.34 30.06
N GLY A 108 -34.54 -12.76 29.82
CA GLY A 108 -35.06 -11.64 30.59
C GLY A 108 -35.39 -12.09 32.02
N ASP A 109 -34.83 -11.38 32.98
CA ASP A 109 -35.37 -11.27 34.33
C ASP A 109 -35.29 -9.80 34.77
N GLU A 110 -36.46 -9.20 34.96
CA GLU A 110 -36.73 -7.99 35.74
C GLU A 110 -37.83 -8.40 36.75
N PRO A 111 -38.07 -7.68 37.88
CA PRO A 111 -37.26 -6.67 38.59
C PRO A 111 -37.26 -6.86 40.14
N GLN A 112 -36.49 -6.05 40.88
CA GLN A 112 -36.96 -5.20 42.02
C GLN A 112 -35.87 -4.76 43.03
N ALA A 113 -36.08 -3.54 43.57
CA ALA A 113 -35.61 -2.92 44.81
C ALA A 113 -34.16 -2.36 44.84
N GLU A 114 -33.95 -1.05 44.74
CA GLU A 114 -34.08 -0.03 45.81
C GLU A 114 -32.95 -0.04 46.85
N HIS A 115 -31.96 0.86 46.70
CA HIS A 115 -31.68 1.94 47.67
C HIS A 115 -30.36 2.70 47.36
N ARG A 116 -30.50 4.02 47.16
CA ARG A 116 -29.84 5.11 47.90
C ARG A 116 -28.31 5.03 48.11
N GLY A 117 -27.56 5.88 47.39
CA GLY A 117 -26.20 6.27 47.76
C GLY A 117 -25.65 7.42 46.93
N LYS A 118 -25.47 8.59 47.56
CA LYS A 118 -24.94 9.84 47.01
C LYS A 118 -23.41 9.78 46.82
N THR A 119 -22.88 10.38 45.75
CA THR A 119 -21.64 11.20 45.69
C THR A 119 -21.49 11.77 44.27
N SER A 120 -21.67 13.06 44.05
CA SER A 120 -20.65 14.13 44.09
C SER A 120 -19.71 14.17 42.88
N ALA A 121 -20.10 15.04 41.93
CA ALA A 121 -19.30 15.95 41.11
C ALA A 121 -17.82 15.66 40.81
N SER A 122 -17.51 15.58 39.51
CA SER A 122 -16.29 16.20 38.95
C SER A 122 -16.50 16.54 37.47
N SER A 123 -16.68 17.84 37.23
CA SER A 123 -16.80 18.48 35.92
C SER A 123 -15.40 18.71 35.36
N GLY A 124 -14.99 17.93 34.35
CA GLY A 124 -13.81 18.21 33.52
C GLY A 124 -14.22 18.38 32.06
N LYS A 125 -14.50 19.61 31.63
CA LYS A 125 -14.70 19.93 30.22
C LYS A 125 -13.38 19.83 29.44
N PRO A 126 -13.41 19.37 28.18
CA PRO A 126 -12.24 19.34 27.30
C PRO A 126 -11.93 20.76 26.81
N VAL A 127 -10.69 21.20 26.98
CA VAL A 127 -10.17 22.43 26.37
C VAL A 127 -9.49 22.06 25.06
N CYS A 128 -10.20 22.28 23.96
CA CYS A 128 -9.60 22.41 22.63
C CYS A 128 -8.79 23.71 22.60
N LYS A 129 -7.51 23.63 22.20
CA LYS A 129 -6.75 24.76 21.68
C LYS A 129 -6.35 24.46 20.23
N PRO A 130 -6.80 25.25 19.25
CA PRO A 130 -6.21 25.26 17.93
C PRO A 130 -4.95 26.14 18.01
N HIS A 131 -3.81 25.61 17.58
CA HIS A 131 -2.67 26.45 17.21
C HIS A 131 -2.35 26.19 15.75
N ASP A 132 -2.90 27.07 14.93
CA ASP A 132 -2.38 27.43 13.62
C ASP A 132 -0.89 27.75 13.72
N HIS A 133 -0.08 27.16 12.85
CA HIS A 133 1.12 27.76 12.25
C HIS A 133 1.62 26.86 11.11
N PHE A 134 0.97 26.97 9.95
CA PHE A 134 1.56 26.61 8.67
C PHE A 134 2.26 27.85 8.10
N PRO A 135 3.59 27.85 7.88
CA PRO A 135 4.21 28.83 7.00
C PRO A 135 3.98 28.45 5.51
N PRO A 136 3.82 29.45 4.63
CA PRO A 136 3.49 29.24 3.23
C PRO A 136 4.73 28.95 2.36
N SER A 137 4.46 28.30 1.23
CA SER A 137 5.18 28.40 -0.05
C SER A 137 6.67 28.01 -0.08
N PHE A 138 6.95 26.80 -0.57
CA PHE A 138 8.17 26.53 -1.33
C PHE A 138 7.77 26.30 -2.79
N VAL A 139 8.01 27.31 -3.62
CA VAL A 139 7.84 27.24 -5.08
C VAL A 139 9.17 26.80 -5.69
N PRO A 140 9.26 25.68 -6.43
CA PRO A 140 10.46 25.35 -7.18
C PRO A 140 10.50 26.21 -8.45
N SER A 141 11.47 27.12 -8.51
CA SER A 141 11.83 27.86 -9.71
C SER A 141 12.50 26.89 -10.70
N TRP A 142 11.79 26.53 -11.77
CA TRP A 142 12.37 25.82 -12.91
C TRP A 142 13.07 26.86 -13.80
N GLY A 143 14.38 26.99 -13.58
CA GLY A 143 15.28 27.74 -14.45
C GLY A 143 15.44 27.04 -15.79
N LEU A 144 14.74 27.56 -16.78
CA LEU A 144 14.85 27.23 -18.20
C LEU A 144 16.10 27.94 -18.77
N HIS A 145 17.15 27.19 -19.12
CA HIS A 145 18.20 27.70 -20.01
C HIS A 145 18.41 26.73 -21.17
N ARG A 146 18.05 27.22 -22.36
CA ARG A 146 18.58 26.78 -23.65
C ARG A 146 19.98 27.33 -23.84
#